data_AF-F0FBB5-F1
#
_entry.id   AF-F0FBB5-F1
#
_cell.length_a   1.000
_cell.length_b   1.000
_cell.length_c   1.000
_cell.angle_alpha   90.00
_cell.angle_beta   90.00
_cell.angle_gamma   90.00
#
_symmetry.space_group_name_H-M   'P 1'
#
loop_
_entity.id
_entity.type
_entity.pdbx_description
1 polymer ?
#
loop_
_entity_poly.entity_id
_entity_poly.type
_entity_poly.pdbx_seq_one_letter_code
_entity_poly.pdbx_strand_id
1 'polypeptide(L)'
;KEQRPRYTPNPFSPASLYYNKEQDFYVCPMGQHMKRIGMKRSLTSNGFVTYSVRYQAERCDGCPLRGSCFKARGNRIIEVNHQLQHYKQKARELLTSEEGIRHRGRRCIEPEAVFGQTKYNKAYKRFRHWGKTRSIWTLPSSLLPLT
;
A
#
# COMPACT_ATOMS: atom_id res chain seq x y z
N LYS A 1 -5.86 20.54 1.11
CA LYS A 1 -5.48 20.35 -0.32
C LYS A 1 -5.42 18.87 -0.61
N GLU A 2 -6.39 18.37 -1.36
CA GLU A 2 -6.49 16.98 -1.80
C GLU A 2 -5.25 16.61 -2.64
N GLN A 3 -4.59 15.50 -2.30
CA GLN A 3 -3.43 15.02 -3.05
C GLN A 3 -3.94 14.47 -4.39
N ARG A 4 -4.12 15.34 -5.39
CA ARG A 4 -4.28 14.89 -6.76
C ARG A 4 -3.01 14.16 -7.16
N PRO A 5 -3.08 12.88 -7.59
CA PRO A 5 -1.91 12.23 -8.12
C PRO A 5 -1.43 13.05 -9.33
N ARG A 6 -0.16 13.48 -9.33
CA ARG A 6 0.48 14.12 -10.50
C ARG A 6 0.58 13.16 -11.70
N TYR A 7 0.20 11.90 -11.52
CA TYR A 7 0.34 10.82 -12.47
C TYR A 7 -1.04 10.28 -12.87
N THR A 8 -1.28 10.17 -14.18
CA THR A 8 -2.45 9.50 -14.73
C THR A 8 -2.38 8.01 -14.41
N PRO A 9 -3.34 7.43 -13.67
CA PRO A 9 -3.29 6.02 -13.32
C PRO A 9 -3.36 5.18 -14.60
N ASN A 10 -2.40 4.27 -14.78
CA ASN A 10 -2.39 3.38 -15.94
C ASN A 10 -3.68 2.55 -15.96
N PRO A 11 -4.45 2.53 -17.07
CA PRO A 11 -5.70 1.77 -17.16
C PRO A 11 -5.46 0.25 -17.05
N PHE A 12 -4.23 -0.20 -17.33
CA PHE A 12 -3.83 -1.59 -17.20
C PHE A 12 -3.35 -1.96 -15.79
N SER A 13 -3.31 -1.04 -14.83
CA SER A 13 -2.96 -1.37 -13.45
C SER A 13 -4.06 -2.24 -12.81
N PRO A 14 -3.72 -3.29 -12.03
CA PRO A 14 -4.72 -4.07 -11.29
C PRO A 14 -5.62 -3.22 -10.37
N ALA A 15 -5.09 -2.09 -9.88
CA ALA A 15 -5.85 -1.16 -9.03
C ALA A 15 -6.91 -0.35 -9.79
N SER A 16 -6.81 -0.28 -11.12
CA SER A 16 -7.76 0.43 -12.00
C SER A 16 -8.82 -0.49 -12.59
N LEU A 17 -8.70 -1.81 -12.40
CA LEU A 17 -9.68 -2.77 -12.90
C LEU A 17 -10.91 -2.80 -12.02
N TYR A 18 -12.07 -3.01 -12.64
CA TYR A 18 -13.31 -3.21 -11.91
C TYR A 18 -13.36 -4.62 -11.30
N TYR A 19 -13.71 -4.69 -10.02
CA TYR A 19 -13.90 -5.94 -9.29
C TYR A 19 -15.37 -6.13 -8.94
N ASN A 20 -15.97 -7.23 -9.40
CA ASN A 20 -17.30 -7.63 -8.98
C ASN A 20 -17.20 -8.58 -7.77
N LYS A 21 -17.75 -8.15 -6.63
CA LYS A 21 -17.74 -8.93 -5.37
C LYS A 21 -18.73 -10.10 -5.39
N GLU A 22 -19.85 -9.98 -6.11
CA GLU A 22 -20.92 -10.99 -6.09
C GLU A 22 -20.53 -12.23 -6.88
N GLN A 23 -19.87 -12.03 -8.01
CA GLN A 23 -19.50 -13.10 -8.96
C GLN A 23 -18.00 -13.40 -8.97
N ASP A 24 -17.21 -12.78 -8.07
CA ASP A 24 -15.76 -12.94 -7.88
C ASP A 24 -14.95 -12.92 -9.20
N PHE A 25 -15.11 -11.85 -9.99
CA PHE A 25 -14.33 -11.66 -11.22
C PHE A 25 -13.81 -10.23 -11.36
N TYR A 26 -12.71 -10.11 -12.12
CA TYR A 26 -12.18 -8.83 -12.58
C TYR A 26 -12.53 -8.59 -14.04
N VAL A 27 -12.70 -7.32 -14.41
CA VAL A 27 -12.95 -6.93 -15.80
C VAL A 27 -11.69 -6.31 -16.39
N CYS A 28 -11.22 -6.87 -17.51
CA CYS A 28 -10.13 -6.32 -18.30
C CYS A 28 -10.54 -4.99 -18.95
N PRO A 29 -9.62 -4.07 -19.29
CA PRO A 29 -9.99 -2.83 -20.01
C PRO A 29 -10.65 -3.08 -21.37
N MET A 30 -10.50 -4.29 -21.94
CA MET A 30 -11.19 -4.72 -23.16
C MET A 30 -12.63 -5.24 -22.90
N GLY A 31 -13.07 -5.31 -21.63
CA GLY A 31 -14.40 -5.79 -21.24
C GLY A 31 -14.49 -7.29 -20.96
N GLN A 32 -13.40 -8.06 -21.09
CA GLN A 32 -13.40 -9.50 -20.79
C GLN A 32 -13.38 -9.79 -19.29
N HIS A 33 -14.08 -10.84 -18.88
CA HIS A 33 -14.04 -11.36 -17.51
C HIS A 33 -12.75 -12.15 -17.25
N MET A 34 -12.17 -11.93 -16.08
CA MET A 34 -11.03 -12.67 -15.57
C MET A 34 -11.50 -13.59 -14.45
N LYS A 35 -11.40 -14.90 -14.70
CA LYS A 35 -11.81 -15.94 -13.76
C LYS A 35 -10.71 -16.24 -12.74
N ARG A 36 -11.11 -16.61 -11.53
CA ARG A 36 -10.19 -17.07 -10.49
C ARG A 36 -9.62 -18.44 -10.85
N ILE A 37 -8.30 -18.55 -10.90
CA ILE A 37 -7.61 -19.85 -11.13
C ILE A 37 -7.22 -20.50 -9.81
N GLY A 38 -6.81 -19.71 -8.82
CA GLY A 38 -6.27 -20.28 -7.59
C GLY A 38 -5.74 -19.24 -6.62
N MET A 39 -5.11 -19.72 -5.56
CA MET A 39 -4.48 -18.90 -4.54
C MET A 39 -3.00 -19.24 -4.44
N LYS A 40 -2.20 -18.21 -4.21
CA LYS A 40 -0.77 -18.32 -3.94
C LYS A 40 -0.52 -17.92 -2.50
N ARG A 41 0.22 -18.77 -1.79
CA ARG A 41 0.77 -18.50 -0.47
C ARG A 41 2.17 -17.92 -0.63
N SER A 42 2.44 -16.79 0.02
CA SER A 42 3.77 -16.17 0.03
C SER A 42 4.20 -15.87 1.46
N LEU A 43 5.46 -16.14 1.77
CA LEU A 43 6.10 -15.78 3.03
C LEU A 43 6.83 -14.46 2.87
N THR A 44 6.58 -13.52 3.78
CA THR A 44 7.32 -12.26 3.85
C THR A 44 8.64 -12.50 4.59
N SER A 45 9.67 -11.68 4.32
CA SER A 45 10.94 -11.69 5.06
C SER A 45 10.77 -11.62 6.59
N ASN A 46 9.67 -11.02 7.05
CA ASN A 46 9.36 -10.84 8.46
C ASN A 46 8.56 -12.02 9.05
N GLY A 47 8.45 -13.15 8.34
CA GLY A 47 7.78 -14.37 8.81
C GLY A 47 6.25 -14.41 8.60
N PHE A 48 5.64 -13.34 8.09
CA PHE A 48 4.19 -13.32 7.87
C PHE A 48 3.77 -14.07 6.61
N VAL A 49 2.75 -14.92 6.76
CA VAL A 49 2.09 -15.62 5.65
C VAL A 49 1.05 -14.71 5.02
N THR A 50 1.13 -14.55 3.70
CA THR A 50 0.15 -13.78 2.92
C THR A 50 -0.50 -14.67 1.87
N TYR A 51 -1.81 -14.48 1.69
CA TYR A 51 -2.60 -15.18 0.68
C TYR A 51 -2.99 -14.19 -0.41
N SER A 52 -2.67 -14.52 -1.66
CA SER A 52 -3.03 -13.74 -2.84
C SER A 52 -3.82 -14.60 -3.81
N VAL A 53 -4.94 -14.07 -4.30
CA VAL A 53 -5.80 -14.75 -5.27
C VAL A 53 -5.32 -14.41 -6.68
N ARG A 54 -5.30 -15.41 -7.57
CA ARG A 54 -4.89 -15.27 -8.96
C ARG A 54 -6.10 -15.32 -9.88
N TYR A 55 -6.23 -14.32 -10.73
CA TYR A 55 -7.26 -14.24 -11.78
C TYR A 55 -6.61 -14.21 -13.16
N GLN A 56 -7.22 -14.88 -14.13
CA GLN A 56 -6.73 -14.94 -15.51
C GLN A 56 -7.82 -14.59 -16.51
N ALA A 57 -7.42 -13.80 -17.51
CA ALA A 57 -8.25 -13.49 -18.65
C ALA A 57 -8.39 -14.71 -19.57
N GLU A 58 -9.58 -14.91 -20.14
CA GLU A 58 -9.86 -16.11 -20.95
C GLU A 58 -9.14 -16.10 -22.31
N ARG A 59 -9.13 -14.97 -23.01
CA ARG A 59 -8.64 -14.86 -24.39
C ARG A 59 -7.87 -13.56 -24.62
N CYS A 60 -6.55 -13.60 -24.41
CA CYS A 60 -5.66 -12.47 -24.71
C CYS A 60 -5.01 -12.53 -26.10
N ASP A 61 -5.09 -13.66 -26.80
CA ASP A 61 -4.51 -13.84 -28.12
C ASP A 61 -5.27 -13.00 -29.16
N GLY A 62 -4.56 -12.10 -29.85
CA GLY A 62 -5.15 -11.16 -30.81
C GLY A 62 -5.71 -9.86 -30.19
N CYS A 63 -5.53 -9.61 -28.88
CA CYS A 63 -5.99 -8.36 -28.27
C CYS A 63 -5.22 -7.13 -28.81
N PRO A 64 -5.90 -6.07 -29.31
CA PRO A 64 -5.24 -4.87 -29.82
C PRO A 64 -4.49 -4.10 -28.74
N LEU A 65 -4.92 -4.23 -27.49
CA LEU A 65 -4.30 -3.59 -26.32
C LEU A 65 -3.15 -4.41 -25.72
N ARG A 66 -2.80 -5.58 -26.29
CA ARG A 66 -1.83 -6.50 -25.72
C ARG A 66 -0.47 -5.86 -25.46
N GLY A 67 0.02 -5.04 -26.39
CA GLY A 67 1.30 -4.34 -26.28
C GLY A 67 1.43 -3.45 -25.03
N SER A 68 0.34 -2.81 -24.62
CA SER A 68 0.29 -1.94 -23.44
C SER A 68 -0.24 -2.65 -22.19
N CYS A 69 -0.91 -3.79 -22.34
CA CYS A 69 -1.63 -4.49 -21.28
C CYS A 69 -0.73 -5.40 -20.43
N PHE A 70 0.05 -6.29 -21.07
CA PHE A 70 0.98 -7.19 -20.38
C PHE A 70 2.05 -7.73 -21.35
N LYS A 71 3.25 -8.04 -20.83
CA LYS A 71 4.41 -8.47 -21.63
C LYS A 71 4.69 -9.98 -21.59
N ALA A 72 3.88 -10.77 -20.89
CA ALA A 72 4.11 -12.21 -20.73
C ALA A 72 3.58 -13.03 -21.93
N ARG A 73 4.04 -14.29 -22.04
CA ARG A 73 3.48 -15.26 -22.98
C ARG A 73 2.19 -15.86 -22.43
N GLY A 74 1.18 -16.07 -23.28
CA GLY A 74 -0.13 -16.60 -22.91
C GLY A 74 -1.11 -15.54 -22.41
N ASN A 75 -2.03 -15.92 -21.53
CA ASN A 75 -3.07 -15.05 -21.00
C ASN A 75 -2.59 -14.19 -19.83
N ARG A 76 -3.17 -12.98 -19.70
CA ARG A 76 -2.90 -12.07 -18.59
C ARG A 76 -3.35 -12.69 -17.27
N ILE A 77 -2.45 -12.71 -16.30
CA ILE A 77 -2.72 -13.13 -14.91
C ILE A 77 -2.51 -11.93 -13.99
N ILE A 78 -3.46 -11.69 -13.10
CA ILE A 78 -3.34 -10.71 -12.00
C ILE A 78 -3.33 -11.44 -10.65
N GLU A 79 -2.50 -10.95 -9.75
CA GLU A 79 -2.39 -11.45 -8.38
C GLU A 79 -2.87 -10.34 -7.44
N VAL A 80 -3.96 -10.60 -6.70
CA VAL A 80 -4.59 -9.62 -5.83
C VAL A 80 -4.71 -10.16 -4.41
N ASN A 81 -4.25 -9.37 -3.45
CA ASN A 81 -4.47 -9.63 -2.02
C ASN A 81 -5.61 -8.72 -1.53
N HIS A 82 -6.79 -9.30 -1.35
CA HIS A 82 -8.00 -8.60 -0.91
C HIS A 82 -7.86 -8.01 0.49
N GLN A 83 -7.23 -8.73 1.42
CA GLN A 83 -6.99 -8.24 2.79
C GLN A 83 -6.13 -6.99 2.78
N LEU A 84 -5.04 -7.01 2.00
CA LEU A 84 -4.16 -5.85 1.88
C LEU A 84 -4.87 -4.64 1.26
N GLN A 85 -5.72 -4.84 0.25
CA GLN A 85 -6.51 -3.77 -0.34
C GLN A 85 -7.50 -3.18 0.68
N HIS A 86 -8.17 -4.02 1.46
CA HIS A 86 -9.06 -3.59 2.54
C HIS A 86 -8.32 -2.74 3.59
N TYR A 87 -7.14 -3.18 4.06
CA TYR A 87 -6.35 -2.38 5.02
C TYR A 87 -5.88 -1.05 4.44
N LYS A 88 -5.47 -1.02 3.16
CA LYS A 88 -5.11 0.22 2.47
C LYS A 88 -6.29 1.18 2.37
N GLN A 89 -7.49 0.66 2.08
CA GLN A 89 -8.71 1.45 2.01
C GLN A 89 -9.06 2.05 3.38
N LYS A 90 -9.09 1.22 4.42
CA LYS A 90 -9.33 1.67 5.81
C LYS A 90 -8.31 2.73 6.26
N ALA A 91 -7.02 2.52 5.95
CA ALA A 91 -5.99 3.51 6.26
C ALA A 91 -6.23 4.83 5.52
N ARG A 92 -6.69 4.77 4.27
CA ARG A 92 -7.03 5.97 3.48
C ARG A 92 -8.20 6.73 4.10
N GLU A 93 -9.24 6.02 4.51
CA GLU A 93 -10.42 6.59 5.18
C GLU A 93 -10.02 7.30 6.48
N LEU A 94 -9.26 6.62 7.35
CA LEU A 94 -8.74 7.20 8.59
C LEU A 94 -7.81 8.40 8.36
N LEU A 95 -7.03 8.38 7.27
CA LEU A 95 -6.11 9.48 6.95
C LEU A 95 -6.81 10.69 6.33
N THR A 96 -8.01 10.50 5.78
CA THR A 96 -8.82 11.53 5.11
C THR A 96 -9.97 12.02 6.00
N SER A 97 -10.27 11.32 7.09
CA SER A 97 -11.22 11.76 8.10
C SER A 97 -10.80 13.08 8.73
N GLU A 98 -11.78 13.80 9.30
CA GLU A 98 -11.55 15.08 9.98
C GLU A 98 -10.55 14.94 11.12
N GLU A 99 -10.62 13.85 11.89
CA GLU A 99 -9.64 13.52 12.91
C GLU A 99 -8.25 13.31 12.31
N GLY A 100 -8.13 12.56 11.20
CA GLY A 100 -6.88 12.35 10.49
C GLY A 100 -6.24 13.65 10.00
N ILE A 101 -7.06 14.58 9.50
CA ILE A 101 -6.63 15.92 9.07
C ILE A 101 -6.19 16.75 10.29
N ARG A 102 -6.96 16.73 11.38
CA ARG A 102 -6.61 17.41 12.64
C ARG A 102 -5.29 16.90 13.20
N HIS A 103 -5.07 15.59 13.21
CA HIS A 103 -3.81 14.96 13.63
C HIS A 103 -2.65 15.32 12.70
N ARG A 104 -2.88 15.47 11.37
CA ARG A 104 -1.84 15.98 10.45
C ARG A 104 -1.43 17.40 10.80
N GLY A 105 -2.38 18.29 11.12
CA GLY A 105 -2.09 19.68 11.50
C GLY A 105 -1.27 19.81 12.78
N ARG A 106 -1.45 18.89 13.74
CA ARG A 106 -0.71 18.88 15.02
C ARG A 106 0.76 18.42 14.88
N ARG A 107 1.17 17.82 13.75
CA ARG A 107 2.56 17.40 13.51
C ARG A 107 3.56 18.55 13.54
N CYS A 108 3.14 19.74 13.11
CA CYS A 108 4.01 20.92 13.10
C CYS A 108 4.40 21.39 14.52
N ILE A 109 3.59 21.08 15.53
CA ILE A 109 3.71 21.65 16.87
C ILE A 109 4.50 20.73 17.81
N GLU A 110 4.21 19.43 17.85
CA GLU A 110 4.87 18.50 18.78
C GLU A 110 6.18 17.90 18.22
N PRO A 111 6.18 17.09 17.15
CA PRO A 111 7.41 16.46 16.68
C PRO A 111 8.33 17.43 15.93
N GLU A 112 7.80 18.27 15.03
CA GLU A 112 8.65 19.11 14.17
C GLU A 112 9.40 20.21 14.95
N ALA A 113 8.81 20.76 16.01
CA ALA A 113 9.48 21.73 16.88
C ALA A 113 10.66 21.10 17.63
N VAL A 114 10.48 19.90 18.20
CA VAL A 114 11.55 19.17 18.92
C VAL A 114 12.68 18.75 17.98
N PHE A 115 12.35 18.28 16.78
CA PHE A 115 13.37 17.94 15.76
C PHE A 115 14.06 19.18 15.20
N GLY A 116 13.34 20.29 15.03
CA GLY A 116 13.89 21.59 14.63
C GLY A 116 14.90 22.11 15.65
N GLN A 117 14.53 22.14 16.93
CA GLN A 117 15.44 22.53 18.02
C GLN A 117 16.66 21.60 18.11
N THR A 118 16.47 20.28 18.00
CA THR A 118 17.58 19.31 18.04
C THR A 118 18.54 19.51 16.87
N LYS A 119 18.04 19.85 15.68
CA LYS A 119 18.87 20.05 14.49
C LYS A 119 19.60 21.41 14.49
N TYR A 120 18.90 22.49 14.83
CA TYR A 120 19.43 23.85 14.80
C TYR A 120 20.12 24.26 16.09
N ASN A 121 19.46 24.12 17.25
CA ASN A 121 20.02 24.55 18.54
C ASN A 121 21.07 23.57 19.07
N LYS A 122 20.88 22.26 18.86
CA LYS A 122 21.85 21.24 19.32
C LYS A 122 22.86 20.81 18.24
N ALA A 123 22.83 21.45 17.06
CA ALA A 123 23.69 21.15 15.90
C ALA A 123 23.81 19.64 15.55
N TYR A 124 22.78 18.85 15.88
CA TYR A 124 22.80 17.40 15.74
C TYR A 124 22.49 17.02 14.30
N LYS A 125 23.51 17.08 13.43
CA LYS A 125 23.39 16.88 11.97
C LYS A 125 23.52 15.41 11.53
N ARG A 126 24.15 14.55 12.35
CA ARG A 126 24.32 13.10 12.12
C ARG A 126 24.28 12.36 13.45
N PHE A 127 23.69 11.17 13.45
CA PHE A 127 23.87 10.20 14.53
C PHE A 127 25.35 9.81 14.59
N ARG A 128 26.07 10.23 15.64
CA ARG A 128 27.50 9.92 15.85
C ARG A 128 27.74 8.59 16.57
N HIS A 129 26.69 7.79 16.78
CA HIS A 129 26.80 6.54 17.51
C HIS A 129 27.39 5.45 16.60
N TRP A 130 28.71 5.30 16.65
CA TRP A 130 29.40 4.11 16.15
C TRP A 130 29.27 3.00 17.20
N GLY A 131 28.81 1.81 16.79
CA GLY A 131 28.87 0.60 17.62
C GLY A 131 27.64 0.19 18.44
N LYS A 132 26.49 0.86 18.36
CA LYS A 132 25.23 0.34 18.93
C LYS A 132 24.24 -0.05 17.84
N THR A 133 23.93 -1.34 17.79
CA THR A 133 22.96 -2.01 16.92
C THR A 133 21.68 -1.19 16.76
N ARG A 134 21.36 -0.84 15.51
CA ARG A 134 20.14 -0.16 14.99
C ARG A 134 19.14 0.31 16.06
N SER A 135 19.27 1.55 16.49
CA SER A 135 18.27 2.26 17.30
C SER A 135 17.00 2.53 16.46
N ILE A 136 16.03 1.62 16.53
CA ILE A 136 14.64 1.88 16.16
C ILE A 136 14.01 2.59 17.36
N TRP A 137 13.30 3.70 17.11
CA TRP A 137 12.57 4.44 18.12
C TRP A 137 11.54 3.54 18.83
N THR A 138 11.85 3.06 20.02
CA THR A 138 10.84 2.57 20.96
C THR A 138 10.30 3.78 21.72
N LEU A 139 9.02 4.11 21.51
CA LEU A 139 8.29 5.01 22.40
C LEU A 139 8.37 4.44 23.83
N PRO A 140 8.60 5.26 24.87
CA PRO A 140 8.51 4.78 26.24
C PRO A 140 7.05 4.40 26.49
N SER A 141 6.78 3.10 26.61
CA SER A 141 5.58 2.60 27.26
C SER A 141 5.73 2.91 28.75
N SER A 142 5.24 4.06 29.17
CA SER A 142 5.08 4.39 30.57
C SER A 142 3.69 4.96 30.78
N LEU A 143 2.83 4.13 31.36
CA LEU A 143 1.93 4.42 32.49
C LEU A 143 0.64 3.58 32.41
N LEU A 144 0.72 2.34 32.88
CA LEU A 144 -0.37 1.68 33.58
C LEU A 144 0.16 1.40 34.99
N PRO A 145 -0.37 2.01 36.06
CA PRO A 145 -0.12 1.51 37.40
C PRO A 145 -1.07 0.34 37.68
N LEU A 146 -0.47 -0.80 38.01
CA LEU A 146 -1.08 -1.85 38.82
C LEU A 146 -1.16 -1.32 40.25
N THR A 147 -2.39 -1.13 40.75
CA THR A 147 -2.93 -1.48 42.09
C THR A 147 -4.27 -0.79 42.25
#